data_AF-A0A2E8B439-F1
#
_entry.id   AF-A0A2E8B439-F1
#
_cell.length_a   1.000
_cell.length_b   1.000
_cell.length_c   1.000
_cell.angle_alpha   90.00
_cell.angle_beta   90.00
_cell.angle_gamma   90.00
#
_symmetry.space_group_name_H-M   'P 1'
#
loop_
_entity.id
_entity.type
_entity.pdbx_description
1 polymer ?
#
loop_
_entity_poly.entity_id
_entity_poly.type
_entity_poly.pdbx_seq_one_letter_code
_entity_poly.pdbx_strand_id
1 'polypeptide(L)'
;MHPAKLPVKTLLTECTVRRGRRSGPGGQHRNKVETAIQLVHNASGVGAEATERRSQAANLRTAAFRLRVNLALKHRPGKVPPRTPSKIWISRCVQGRLQVNPDHEDFPTLLAEALDSLHALEMDVRKAATYLQCTSSQLVKFLKLDPRALKLVNDRRHQQGATVYR
;
A
#
# COMPACT_ATOMS: atom_id res chain seq x y z
N MET A 1 -4.26 -1.50 14.46
CA MET A 1 -4.46 -2.04 13.11
C MET A 1 -3.76 -1.10 12.14
N HIS A 2 -3.17 -1.60 11.05
CA HIS A 2 -2.47 -0.74 10.08
C HIS A 2 -3.51 0.03 9.23
N PRO A 3 -3.39 1.36 9.04
CA PRO A 3 -4.41 2.19 8.37
C PRO A 3 -4.67 1.78 6.91
N ALA A 4 -3.65 1.32 6.17
CA ALA A 4 -3.83 0.76 4.82
C ALA A 4 -4.77 -0.47 4.74
N LYS A 5 -5.01 -1.17 5.85
CA LYS A 5 -5.90 -2.35 5.94
C LYS A 5 -7.36 -1.97 6.26
N LEU A 6 -7.64 -0.70 6.54
CA LEU A 6 -8.99 -0.22 6.82
C LEU A 6 -9.83 -0.13 5.53
N PRO A 7 -11.15 -0.35 5.61
CA PRO A 7 -12.06 0.01 4.52
C PRO A 7 -11.88 1.49 4.14
N VAL A 8 -11.98 1.80 2.85
CA VAL A 8 -11.72 3.17 2.34
C VAL A 8 -12.59 4.21 3.06
N LYS A 9 -13.86 3.90 3.33
CA LYS A 9 -14.76 4.80 4.05
C LYS A 9 -14.23 5.17 5.44
N THR A 10 -13.75 4.18 6.20
CA THR A 10 -13.16 4.38 7.52
C THR A 10 -11.81 5.10 7.45
N LEU A 11 -10.96 4.75 6.49
CA LEU A 11 -9.69 5.46 6.31
C LEU A 11 -9.92 6.97 6.04
N LEU A 12 -10.92 7.31 5.24
CA LEU A 12 -11.22 8.70 4.91
C LEU A 12 -11.67 9.54 6.11
N THR A 13 -12.24 8.94 7.17
CA THR A 13 -12.56 9.67 8.40
C THR A 13 -11.31 10.06 9.20
N GLU A 14 -10.20 9.38 8.95
CA GLU A 14 -8.88 9.66 9.55
C GLU A 14 -8.00 10.56 8.66
N CYS A 15 -8.56 11.08 7.57
CA CYS A 15 -7.83 11.86 6.58
C CYS A 15 -8.36 13.29 6.45
N THR A 16 -7.45 14.23 6.26
CA THR A 16 -7.78 15.54 5.70
C THR A 16 -7.99 15.40 4.19
N VAL A 17 -9.16 15.82 3.69
CA VAL A 17 -9.53 15.77 2.26
C VAL A 17 -9.55 17.19 1.71
N ARG A 18 -8.65 17.49 0.77
CA ARG A 18 -8.64 18.76 0.03
C ARG A 18 -9.11 18.54 -1.39
N ARG A 19 -9.97 19.44 -1.87
CA ARG A 19 -10.52 19.46 -3.23
C ARG A 19 -9.92 20.65 -3.95
N GLY A 20 -9.60 20.50 -5.23
CA GLY A 20 -8.94 21.56 -5.98
C GLY A 20 -9.20 21.51 -7.47
N ARG A 21 -8.68 22.52 -8.17
CA ARG A 21 -8.70 22.60 -9.64
C ARG A 21 -7.44 21.98 -10.22
N ARG A 22 -7.55 21.37 -11.39
CA ARG A 22 -6.39 20.96 -12.17
C ARG A 22 -5.74 22.22 -12.74
N SER A 23 -4.55 22.58 -12.26
CA SER A 23 -3.72 23.61 -12.91
C SER A 23 -2.98 22.98 -14.09
N GLY A 24 -3.37 23.32 -15.32
CA GLY A 24 -2.68 22.87 -16.53
C GLY A 24 -3.07 23.70 -17.77
N PRO A 25 -2.22 23.73 -18.81
CA PRO A 25 -2.50 24.44 -20.05
C PRO A 25 -3.60 23.68 -20.82
N GLY A 26 -4.83 24.15 -20.70
CA GLY A 26 -6.01 23.59 -21.35
C GLY A 26 -7.09 24.67 -21.38
N GLY A 27 -7.70 24.89 -22.55
CA GLY A 27 -8.63 25.99 -22.79
C GLY A 27 -9.74 26.15 -21.77
N GLN A 28 -10.34 27.36 -21.72
CA GLN A 28 -11.31 27.85 -20.72
C GLN A 28 -12.39 26.85 -20.26
N HIS A 29 -12.81 25.92 -21.12
CA HIS A 29 -13.82 24.91 -20.80
C HIS A 29 -13.29 23.73 -19.95
N ARG A 30 -11.99 23.40 -20.05
CA ARG A 30 -11.36 22.23 -19.41
C ARG A 30 -10.94 22.49 -17.95
N ASN A 31 -10.82 23.76 -17.55
CA ASN A 31 -10.27 24.18 -16.26
C ASN A 31 -11.34 24.53 -15.20
N LYS A 32 -12.64 24.36 -15.49
CA LYS A 32 -13.72 24.84 -14.60
C LYS A 32 -14.13 23.87 -13.48
N VAL A 33 -13.84 22.57 -13.60
CA VAL A 33 -14.33 21.57 -12.63
C VAL A 33 -13.26 21.19 -11.60
N GLU A 34 -13.58 21.38 -10.32
CA GLU A 34 -12.76 21.02 -9.15
C GLU A 34 -12.71 19.50 -8.93
N THR A 35 -12.11 18.76 -9.87
CA THR A 35 -12.03 17.31 -9.79
C THR A 35 -10.81 16.82 -9.01
N ALA A 36 -9.83 17.67 -8.73
CA ALA A 36 -8.60 17.26 -8.04
C ALA A 36 -8.89 16.88 -6.58
N ILE A 37 -8.29 15.79 -6.12
CA ILE A 37 -8.37 15.31 -4.75
C ILE A 37 -6.96 15.16 -4.20
N GLN A 38 -6.74 15.72 -3.02
CA GLN A 38 -5.56 15.49 -2.20
C GLN A 38 -6.00 14.94 -0.84
N LEU A 39 -5.37 13.85 -0.40
CA LEU A 39 -5.62 13.19 0.87
C LEU A 39 -4.35 13.20 1.70
N VAL A 40 -4.49 13.46 3.00
CA VAL A 40 -3.41 13.29 3.99
C VAL A 40 -3.98 12.54 5.18
N HIS A 41 -3.36 11.40 5.52
CA HIS A 41 -3.70 10.67 6.74
C HIS A 41 -3.14 11.40 7.95
N ASN A 42 -4.03 11.85 8.85
CA ASN A 42 -3.70 12.84 9.88
C ASN A 42 -2.61 12.35 10.84
N ALA A 43 -2.69 11.09 11.29
CA ALA A 43 -1.78 10.55 12.29
C ALA A 43 -0.37 10.24 11.76
N SER A 44 -0.22 9.95 10.46
CA SER A 44 1.08 9.59 9.88
C SER A 44 1.70 10.67 8.98
N GLY A 45 0.93 11.70 8.62
CA GLY A 45 1.33 12.72 7.64
C GLY A 45 1.49 12.20 6.20
N VAL A 46 1.21 10.91 5.95
CA VAL A 46 1.34 10.31 4.61
C VAL A 46 0.21 10.82 3.73
N GLY A 47 0.56 11.32 2.54
CA GLY A 47 -0.39 11.85 1.57
C GLY A 47 -0.43 11.10 0.24
N ALA A 48 -1.48 11.37 -0.52
CA ALA A 48 -1.62 11.01 -1.93
C ALA A 48 -2.59 11.96 -2.64
N GLU A 49 -2.49 12.04 -3.96
CA GLU A 49 -3.35 12.89 -4.78
C GLU A 49 -3.76 12.20 -6.08
N ALA A 50 -4.86 12.69 -6.68
CA ALA A 50 -5.32 12.29 -8.01
C ALA A 50 -6.05 13.45 -8.70
N THR A 51 -5.72 13.66 -9.98
CA THR A 51 -6.25 14.74 -10.82
C THR A 51 -6.65 14.28 -12.22
N GLU A 52 -6.38 13.01 -12.55
CA GLU A 52 -6.45 12.48 -13.90
C GLU A 52 -7.86 12.17 -14.40
N ARG A 53 -8.85 11.99 -13.52
CA ARG A 53 -10.22 11.63 -13.91
C ARG A 53 -11.12 12.86 -14.01
N ARG A 54 -12.12 12.74 -14.88
CA ARG A 54 -13.17 13.77 -15.10
C ARG A 54 -14.15 13.94 -13.95
N SER A 55 -14.22 12.99 -13.02
CA SER A 55 -15.11 13.06 -11.87
C SER A 55 -14.32 13.02 -10.56
N GLN A 56 -14.78 13.83 -9.62
CA GLN A 56 -14.20 13.91 -8.29
C GLN A 56 -14.25 12.56 -7.57
N ALA A 57 -15.36 11.82 -7.68
CA ALA A 57 -15.50 10.51 -7.06
C ALA A 57 -14.48 9.48 -7.59
N ALA A 58 -14.16 9.53 -8.90
CA ALA A 58 -13.14 8.65 -9.47
C ALA A 58 -11.73 9.05 -8.97
N ASN A 59 -11.43 10.35 -8.93
CA ASN A 59 -10.16 10.83 -8.34
C ASN A 59 -10.07 10.48 -6.84
N LEU A 60 -11.16 10.55 -6.08
CA LEU A 60 -11.17 10.14 -4.68
C LEU A 60 -10.81 8.66 -4.50
N ARG A 61 -11.36 7.78 -5.34
CA ARG A 61 -11.01 6.35 -5.32
C ARG A 61 -9.53 6.13 -5.65
N THR A 62 -9.02 6.80 -6.68
CA THR A 62 -7.60 6.68 -7.07
C THR A 62 -6.66 7.25 -6.01
N ALA A 63 -6.98 8.42 -5.43
CA ALA A 63 -6.21 9.00 -4.34
C ALA A 63 -6.23 8.11 -3.10
N ALA A 64 -7.38 7.53 -2.74
CA ALA A 64 -7.50 6.61 -1.60
C ALA A 64 -6.69 5.33 -1.80
N PHE A 65 -6.70 4.77 -3.02
CA PHE A 65 -5.87 3.62 -3.36
C PHE A 65 -4.37 3.94 -3.20
N ARG A 66 -3.91 5.04 -3.82
CA ARG A 66 -2.53 5.52 -3.69
C ARG A 66 -2.14 5.79 -2.24
N LEU A 67 -3.04 6.38 -1.46
CA LEU A 67 -2.82 6.64 -0.03
C LEU A 67 -2.58 5.33 0.73
N ARG A 68 -3.41 4.31 0.50
CA ARG A 68 -3.24 3.00 1.16
C ARG A 68 -1.90 2.36 0.79
N VAL A 69 -1.47 2.42 -0.48
CA VAL A 69 -0.14 1.94 -0.89
C VAL A 69 0.97 2.75 -0.20
N ASN A 70 0.87 4.08 -0.18
CA ASN A 70 1.87 4.93 0.47
C ASN A 70 1.94 4.67 1.97
N LEU A 71 0.82 4.45 2.64
CA LEU A 71 0.76 4.05 4.05
C LEU A 71 1.43 2.70 4.24
N ALA A 72 1.12 1.71 3.39
CA ALA A 72 1.76 0.40 3.40
C ALA A 72 3.28 0.49 3.22
N LEU A 73 3.81 1.49 2.52
CA LEU A 73 5.25 1.67 2.35
C LEU A 73 5.91 2.43 3.51
N LYS A 74 5.25 3.45 4.05
CA LYS A 74 5.88 4.46 4.92
C LYS A 74 5.52 4.37 6.41
N HIS A 75 4.47 3.64 6.75
CA HIS A 75 3.98 3.59 8.13
C HIS A 75 4.02 2.15 8.67
N ARG A 76 4.65 1.93 9.83
CA ARG A 76 4.63 0.64 10.52
C ARG A 76 4.08 0.88 11.92
N PRO A 77 2.98 0.21 12.34
CA PRO A 77 2.36 0.50 13.63
C PRO A 77 3.13 -0.04 14.85
N GLY A 78 4.40 -0.45 14.74
CA GLY A 78 5.24 -0.92 15.86
C GLY A 78 4.69 -2.12 16.63
N LYS A 79 3.69 -2.83 16.08
CA LYS A 79 3.00 -3.94 16.75
C LYS A 79 3.59 -5.29 16.32
N VAL A 80 3.64 -6.20 17.28
CA VAL A 80 3.90 -7.63 17.02
C VAL A 80 2.83 -8.16 16.05
N PRO A 81 3.21 -8.89 15.00
CA PRO A 81 2.27 -9.46 14.05
C PRO A 81 1.39 -10.49 14.79
N PRO A 82 0.13 -10.66 14.36
CA PRO A 82 -0.72 -11.70 14.92
C PRO A 82 -0.10 -13.10 14.72
N ARG A 83 -0.62 -14.13 15.39
CA ARG A 83 -0.10 -15.51 15.26
C ARG A 83 -0.35 -16.13 13.88
N THR A 84 -1.29 -15.58 13.11
CA THR A 84 -1.69 -16.10 11.80
C THR A 84 -1.95 -14.95 10.82
N PRO A 85 -1.76 -15.17 9.50
CA PRO A 85 -2.13 -14.21 8.47
C PRO A 85 -3.63 -13.87 8.49
N SER A 86 -3.97 -12.73 7.91
CA SER A 86 -5.35 -12.26 7.82
C SER A 86 -6.18 -13.12 6.88
N LYS A 87 -7.51 -13.07 7.04
CA LYS A 87 -8.46 -13.76 6.15
C LYS A 87 -8.29 -13.36 4.68
N ILE A 88 -7.97 -12.08 4.41
CA ILE A 88 -7.75 -11.57 3.05
C ILE A 88 -6.44 -12.13 2.47
N TRP A 89 -5.39 -12.25 3.30
CA TRP A 89 -4.16 -12.89 2.86
C TRP A 89 -4.40 -14.36 2.49
N ILE A 90 -5.08 -15.10 3.38
CA ILE A 90 -5.38 -16.53 3.17
C ILE A 90 -6.24 -16.73 1.92
N SER A 91 -7.25 -15.90 1.68
CA SER A 91 -8.11 -16.05 0.49
C SER A 91 -7.36 -15.80 -0.83
N ARG A 92 -6.27 -15.02 -0.79
CA ARG A 92 -5.43 -14.71 -1.95
C ARG A 92 -4.22 -15.63 -2.09
N CYS A 93 -3.83 -16.33 -1.02
CA CYS A 93 -2.72 -17.27 -0.99
C CYS A 93 -3.23 -18.71 -1.18
N VAL A 94 -3.31 -19.15 -2.42
CA VAL A 94 -3.78 -20.49 -2.78
C VAL A 94 -2.59 -21.39 -3.05
N GLN A 95 -2.46 -22.49 -2.28
CA GLN A 95 -1.36 -23.45 -2.41
C GLN A 95 0.04 -22.76 -2.36
N GLY A 96 0.20 -21.79 -1.45
CA GLY A 96 1.44 -21.05 -1.28
C GLY A 96 1.75 -20.01 -2.38
N ARG A 97 0.80 -19.76 -3.30
CA ARG A 97 0.90 -18.77 -4.38
C ARG A 97 -0.05 -17.62 -4.13
N LEU A 98 0.50 -16.41 -4.10
CA LEU A 98 -0.29 -15.20 -3.90
C LEU A 98 -0.83 -14.69 -5.24
N GLN A 99 -2.16 -14.60 -5.35
CA GLN A 99 -2.87 -14.22 -6.57
C GLN A 99 -3.57 -12.87 -6.40
N VAL A 100 -2.90 -11.80 -6.82
CA VAL A 100 -3.48 -10.45 -6.78
C VAL A 100 -2.94 -9.59 -7.91
N ASN A 101 -3.84 -8.84 -8.55
CA ASN A 101 -3.47 -7.79 -9.49
C ASN A 101 -3.05 -6.53 -8.70
N PRO A 102 -1.93 -5.85 -9.03
CA PRO A 102 -1.50 -4.62 -8.37
C PRO A 102 -2.58 -3.53 -8.28
N ASP A 103 -3.51 -3.47 -9.23
CA ASP A 103 -4.58 -2.47 -9.26
C ASP A 103 -5.83 -2.88 -8.44
N HIS A 104 -5.84 -4.08 -7.87
CA HIS A 104 -6.97 -4.58 -7.08
C HIS A 104 -7.04 -3.89 -5.71
N GLU A 105 -8.24 -3.63 -5.20
CA GLU A 105 -8.46 -2.93 -3.90
C GLU A 105 -7.88 -3.64 -2.66
N ASP A 106 -7.56 -4.92 -2.80
CA ASP A 106 -6.93 -5.78 -1.77
C ASP A 106 -5.41 -5.59 -1.74
N PHE A 107 -4.80 -5.20 -2.87
CA PHE A 107 -3.35 -5.08 -3.01
C PHE A 107 -2.71 -4.23 -1.89
N PRO A 108 -3.23 -3.03 -1.54
CA PRO A 108 -2.64 -2.24 -0.46
C PRO A 108 -2.73 -2.90 0.92
N THR A 109 -3.80 -3.67 1.18
CA THR A 109 -3.96 -4.43 2.43
C THR A 109 -2.91 -5.55 2.52
N LEU A 110 -2.77 -6.32 1.45
CA LEU A 110 -1.78 -7.40 1.35
C LEU A 110 -0.37 -6.84 1.45
N LEU A 111 -0.09 -5.71 0.79
CA LEU A 111 1.22 -5.06 0.81
C LEU A 111 1.60 -4.63 2.22
N ALA A 112 0.67 -3.99 2.94
CA ALA A 112 0.88 -3.62 4.34
C ALA A 112 1.15 -4.86 5.20
N GLU A 113 0.39 -5.94 5.02
CA GLU A 113 0.59 -7.18 5.78
C GLU A 113 1.92 -7.86 5.51
N ALA A 114 2.34 -7.95 4.24
CA ALA A 114 3.65 -8.49 3.89
C ALA A 114 4.78 -7.68 4.54
N LEU A 115 4.73 -6.35 4.45
CA LEU A 115 5.78 -5.50 4.96
C LEU A 115 5.78 -5.37 6.49
N ASP A 116 4.61 -5.45 7.14
CA ASP A 116 4.50 -5.56 8.60
C ASP A 116 5.15 -6.86 9.08
N SER A 117 4.87 -7.98 8.41
CA SER A 117 5.41 -9.29 8.76
C SER A 117 6.92 -9.36 8.57
N LEU A 118 7.42 -8.78 7.47
CA LEU A 118 8.86 -8.63 7.24
C LEU A 118 9.51 -7.77 8.31
N HIS A 119 8.89 -6.66 8.71
CA HIS A 119 9.41 -5.79 9.76
C HIS A 119 9.52 -6.50 11.11
N ALA A 120 8.48 -7.24 11.47
CA ALA A 120 8.43 -7.99 12.72
C ALA A 120 9.41 -9.17 12.80
N LEU A 121 9.78 -9.72 11.65
CA LEU A 121 10.71 -10.85 11.53
C LEU A 121 12.08 -10.40 11.04
N GLU A 122 12.46 -9.16 11.37
CA GLU A 122 13.80 -8.60 11.13
C GLU A 122 14.25 -8.69 9.66
N MET A 123 13.33 -8.44 8.73
CA MET A 123 13.52 -8.56 7.29
C MET A 123 13.91 -9.97 6.80
N ASP A 124 13.75 -11.02 7.62
CA ASP A 124 13.96 -12.40 7.20
C ASP A 124 12.80 -12.87 6.30
N VAL A 125 13.04 -12.86 4.99
CA VAL A 125 12.05 -13.25 3.98
C VAL A 125 11.66 -14.73 4.09
N ARG A 126 12.53 -15.61 4.60
CA ARG A 126 12.18 -17.02 4.80
C ARG A 126 11.19 -17.15 5.94
N LYS A 127 11.51 -16.59 7.10
CA LYS A 127 10.59 -16.59 8.26
C LYS A 127 9.26 -15.91 7.91
N ALA A 128 9.31 -14.77 7.21
CA ALA A 128 8.10 -14.05 6.82
C ALA A 128 7.24 -14.84 5.83
N ALA A 129 7.83 -15.51 4.85
CA ALA A 129 7.09 -16.34 3.91
C ALA A 129 6.44 -17.55 4.59
N THR A 130 7.16 -18.22 5.51
CA THR A 130 6.59 -19.31 6.33
C THR A 130 5.41 -18.83 7.16
N TYR A 131 5.55 -17.69 7.84
CA TYR A 131 4.46 -17.06 8.60
C TYR A 131 3.26 -16.74 7.71
N LEU A 132 3.51 -16.16 6.53
CA LEU A 132 2.51 -15.82 5.52
C LEU A 132 1.99 -17.02 4.73
N GLN A 133 2.39 -18.24 5.06
CA GLN A 133 1.96 -19.47 4.38
C GLN A 133 2.16 -19.41 2.86
N CYS A 134 3.25 -18.77 2.41
CA CYS A 134 3.65 -18.70 1.01
C CYS A 134 5.14 -19.06 0.85
N THR A 135 5.60 -19.23 -0.38
CA THR A 135 7.03 -19.46 -0.61
C THR A 135 7.80 -18.13 -0.63
N SER A 136 9.08 -18.13 -0.24
CA SER A 136 9.91 -16.92 -0.28
C SER A 136 9.98 -16.30 -1.68
N SER A 137 10.02 -17.13 -2.73
CA SER A 137 9.99 -16.67 -4.11
C SER A 137 8.67 -15.97 -4.47
N GLN A 138 7.53 -16.46 -3.95
CA GLN A 138 6.24 -15.81 -4.14
C GLN A 138 6.14 -14.49 -3.36
N LEU A 139 6.68 -14.43 -2.14
CA LEU A 139 6.75 -13.18 -1.37
C LEU A 139 7.59 -12.12 -2.09
N VAL A 140 8.77 -12.49 -2.61
CA VAL A 140 9.62 -11.56 -3.39
C VAL A 140 8.93 -11.15 -4.69
N LYS A 141 8.28 -12.08 -5.41
CA LYS A 141 7.51 -11.76 -6.62
C LYS A 141 6.37 -10.79 -6.34
N PHE A 142 5.68 -10.96 -5.20
CA PHE A 142 4.65 -10.04 -4.76
C PHE A 142 5.20 -8.65 -4.46
N LEU A 143 6.32 -8.54 -3.76
CA LEU A 143 6.97 -7.25 -3.49
C LEU A 143 7.38 -6.53 -4.78
N LYS A 144 7.73 -7.25 -5.85
CA LYS A 144 8.04 -6.66 -7.17
C LYS A 144 6.86 -5.99 -7.85
N LEU A 145 5.62 -6.29 -7.44
CA LEU A 145 4.43 -5.61 -7.96
C LEU A 145 4.43 -4.10 -7.65
N ASP A 146 5.10 -3.68 -6.56
CA ASP A 146 5.47 -2.29 -6.33
C ASP A 146 6.99 -2.22 -6.07
N PRO A 147 7.81 -1.78 -7.06
CA PRO A 147 9.27 -1.75 -6.91
C PRO A 147 9.78 -0.99 -5.68
N ARG A 148 9.01 -0.02 -5.17
CA ARG A 148 9.35 0.72 -3.94
C ARG A 148 9.32 -0.19 -2.71
N ALA A 149 8.46 -1.21 -2.71
CA ALA A 149 8.36 -2.19 -1.64
C ALA A 149 9.59 -3.11 -1.61
N LEU A 150 9.99 -3.66 -2.76
CA LEU A 150 11.20 -4.48 -2.83
C LEU A 150 12.45 -3.66 -2.46
N LYS A 151 12.55 -2.42 -2.97
CA LYS A 151 13.64 -1.51 -2.60
C LYS A 151 13.69 -1.29 -1.08
N LEU A 152 12.56 -0.99 -0.45
CA LEU A 152 12.49 -0.81 1.01
C LEU A 152 13.02 -2.02 1.77
N VAL A 153 12.63 -3.23 1.37
CA VAL A 153 13.09 -4.47 2.00
C VAL A 153 14.58 -4.67 1.79
N ASN A 154 15.08 -4.45 0.57
CA ASN A 154 16.50 -4.58 0.26
C ASN A 154 17.36 -3.55 0.99
N ASP A 155 16.94 -2.29 1.07
CA ASP A 155 17.65 -1.25 1.81
C ASP A 155 17.82 -1.65 3.28
N ARG A 156 16.75 -2.16 3.91
CA ARG A 156 16.77 -2.61 5.31
C ARG A 156 17.64 -3.85 5.51
N ARG A 157 17.54 -4.83 4.61
CA ARG A 157 18.39 -6.04 4.64
C ARG A 157 19.86 -5.69 4.47
N HIS A 158 20.17 -4.77 3.56
CA HIS A 158 21.55 -4.31 3.33
C HIS A 158 22.11 -3.59 4.56
N GLN A 159 21.32 -2.73 5.22
CA GLN A 159 21.69 -2.10 6.49
C GLN A 159 21.97 -3.10 7.61
N GLN A 160 21.36 -4.29 7.55
CA GLN A 160 21.57 -5.40 8.49
C GLN A 160 22.67 -6.38 8.03
N GLY A 161 23.40 -6.09 6.95
CA GLY A 161 24.45 -6.96 6.40
C GLY A 161 23.94 -8.21 5.67
N ALA A 162 22.64 -8.31 5.40
CA ALA A 162 22.03 -9.46 4.73
C ALA A 162 22.01 -9.31 3.20
N THR A 163 22.03 -10.44 2.49
CA THR A 163 21.93 -10.49 1.02
C THR A 163 20.60 -9.90 0.54
N VAL A 164 20.66 -9.07 -0.50
CA VAL A 164 19.49 -8.44 -1.13
C VAL A 164 18.88 -9.34 -2.21
N TYR A 165 17.59 -9.15 -2.48
CA TYR A 165 16.86 -9.86 -3.53
C TYR A 165 16.86 -9.07 -4.84
N ARG A 166 17.08 -9.77 -5.96
CA ARG A 166 16.91 -9.21 -7.31
C ARG A 166 15.46 -9.27 -7.73
#